data_AF-A0A937C974-F1
#
_entry.id   AF-A0A937C974-F1
#
_cell.length_a   1.000
_cell.length_b   1.000
_cell.length_c   1.000
_cell.angle_alpha   90.00
_cell.angle_beta   90.00
_cell.angle_gamma   90.00
#
_symmetry.space_group_name_H-M   'P 1'
#
loop_
_entity.id
_entity.type
_entity.pdbx_description
1 polymer ?
#
loop_
_entity_poly.entity_id
_entity_poly.type
_entity_poly.pdbx_seq_one_letter_code
_entity_poly.pdbx_strand_id
1 'polypeptide(L)'
;MKLILSSFAFFIIASSSNAQLRKTTSSNAQVNKFESAVAYNDFIVNEQTKVGMAIKKFNTTFENSTDTVEIHAARIAISRQADSAVNRMNKMVPYKGDTSLKKNAISLFGFYSKIAGKEYKQFIWIFFSKEKTTEQKSKELQDIVNDITEREKIYDSNFLEAQKAFATKYNIKLTENEFKMDQ
;
A
#
# COMPACT_ATOMS: atom_id res chain seq x y z
N MET A 1 3.01 -9.09 22.02
CA MET A 1 3.27 -7.83 21.31
C MET A 1 2.45 -7.86 20.05
N LYS A 2 1.39 -7.04 19.93
CA LYS A 2 0.63 -6.92 18.68
C LYS A 2 1.46 -6.13 17.68
N LEU A 3 1.60 -6.64 16.47
CA LEU A 3 2.37 -5.98 15.44
C LEU A 3 1.45 -5.00 14.70
N ILE A 4 1.14 -3.86 15.33
CA ILE A 4 0.38 -2.80 14.64
C ILE A 4 1.36 -1.99 13.79
N LEU A 5 1.95 -2.65 12.79
CA LEU A 5 2.64 -1.99 11.71
C LEU A 5 1.58 -1.54 10.72
N SER A 6 1.35 -0.24 10.75
CA SER A 6 0.64 0.61 9.81
C SER A 6 -0.62 1.24 10.39
N SER A 7 -0.48 2.54 10.62
CA SER A 7 -1.62 3.46 10.67
C SER A 7 -2.09 3.66 9.22
N PHE A 8 -2.69 2.64 8.58
CA PHE A 8 -3.34 2.81 7.28
C PHE A 8 -4.54 3.74 7.46
N ALA A 9 -4.28 5.04 7.35
CA ALA A 9 -5.31 6.06 7.42
C ALA A 9 -6.12 6.02 6.12
N PHE A 10 -7.36 5.54 6.25
CA PHE A 10 -8.48 5.76 5.34
C PHE A 10 -8.19 5.56 3.85
N PHE A 11 -8.53 4.38 3.34
CA PHE A 11 -8.68 4.21 1.91
C PHE A 11 -9.88 5.04 1.44
N ILE A 12 -9.75 5.76 0.33
CA ILE A 12 -10.81 6.59 -0.22
C ILE A 12 -11.09 6.15 -1.66
N ILE A 13 -12.29 5.65 -1.92
CA ILE A 13 -12.80 5.35 -3.26
C ILE A 13 -13.48 6.58 -3.86
N ALA A 14 -13.44 6.69 -5.19
CA ALA A 14 -14.13 7.76 -5.90
C ALA A 14 -15.55 7.33 -6.27
N SER A 15 -16.50 8.26 -6.18
CA SER A 15 -17.84 8.13 -6.76
C SER A 15 -18.09 9.25 -7.77
N SER A 16 -18.79 8.94 -8.86
CA SER A 16 -19.33 9.94 -9.78
C SER A 16 -20.75 10.31 -9.38
N SER A 17 -21.11 11.59 -9.47
CA SER A 17 -22.50 12.05 -9.30
C SER A 17 -23.42 11.61 -10.45
N ASN A 18 -22.85 11.12 -11.55
CA ASN A 18 -23.55 10.48 -12.66
C ASN A 18 -23.08 9.05 -12.78
N ALA A 19 -23.94 8.10 -12.44
CA ALA A 19 -23.74 6.68 -12.66
C ALA A 19 -23.67 6.38 -14.18
N GLN A 20 -22.49 6.51 -14.78
CA GLN A 20 -22.22 5.86 -16.07
C GLN A 20 -21.57 4.51 -15.79
N LEU A 21 -22.25 3.47 -16.28
CA LEU A 21 -22.03 2.05 -16.06
C LEU A 21 -20.55 1.64 -16.20
N ARG A 22 -20.07 0.95 -15.16
CA ARG A 22 -18.76 0.29 -15.09
C ARG A 22 -18.67 -0.82 -16.14
N LYS A 23 -17.82 -0.64 -17.16
CA LYS A 23 -17.24 -1.73 -17.95
C LYS A 23 -15.72 -1.55 -17.98
N THR A 24 -15.01 -2.32 -17.15
CA THR A 24 -13.56 -2.47 -17.27
C THR A 24 -13.30 -3.65 -18.21
N THR A 25 -13.11 -3.38 -19.50
CA THR A 25 -12.69 -4.42 -20.44
C THR A 25 -11.23 -4.77 -20.20
N SER A 26 -10.98 -5.95 -19.61
CA SER A 26 -9.65 -6.53 -19.47
C SER A 26 -9.19 -7.08 -20.83
N SER A 27 -8.07 -6.59 -21.34
CA SER A 27 -7.33 -7.23 -22.45
C SER A 27 -5.87 -6.76 -22.49
N ASN A 28 -5.00 -7.70 -22.82
CA ASN A 28 -3.54 -7.65 -22.75
C ASN A 28 -2.89 -6.44 -23.45
N ALA A 29 -1.76 -6.00 -22.86
CA ALA A 29 -0.74 -5.11 -23.44
C ALA A 29 -1.21 -3.76 -24.03
N GLN A 30 -2.35 -3.23 -23.59
CA GLN A 30 -2.73 -1.86 -23.93
C GLN A 30 -2.22 -0.87 -22.89
N VAL A 31 -1.63 0.21 -23.40
CA VAL A 31 -1.39 1.46 -22.69
C VAL A 31 -2.71 1.86 -22.02
N ASN A 32 -2.81 1.70 -20.69
CA ASN A 32 -4.07 1.91 -19.96
C ASN A 32 -4.46 3.38 -20.02
N LYS A 33 -5.28 3.74 -21.02
CA LYS A 33 -5.96 5.02 -21.12
C LYS A 33 -7.30 4.88 -20.40
N PHE A 34 -7.54 5.76 -19.44
CA PHE A 34 -8.74 5.71 -18.61
C PHE A 34 -9.82 6.62 -19.21
N GLU A 35 -11.05 6.12 -19.28
CA GLU A 35 -12.21 6.83 -19.85
C GLU A 35 -12.68 7.99 -18.96
N SER A 36 -12.40 7.92 -17.65
CA SER A 36 -12.78 8.93 -16.68
C SER A 36 -11.73 9.09 -15.58
N ALA A 37 -11.78 10.23 -14.90
CA ALA A 37 -10.93 10.52 -13.76
C ALA A 37 -11.25 9.58 -12.58
N VAL A 38 -12.52 9.18 -12.44
CA VAL A 38 -12.97 8.18 -11.46
C VAL A 38 -12.30 6.84 -11.73
N ALA A 39 -12.34 6.35 -12.98
CA ALA A 39 -11.70 5.08 -13.34
C ALA A 39 -10.17 5.11 -13.11
N TYR A 40 -9.53 6.27 -13.36
CA TYR A 40 -8.12 6.47 -13.07
C TYR A 40 -7.82 6.37 -11.58
N ASN A 41 -8.58 7.10 -10.74
CA ASN A 41 -8.44 7.05 -9.29
C ASN A 41 -8.71 5.64 -8.75
N ASP A 42 -9.83 5.02 -9.14
CA ASP A 42 -10.24 3.69 -8.67
C ASP A 42 -9.19 2.63 -8.99
N PHE A 43 -8.54 2.71 -10.15
CA PHE A 43 -7.44 1.81 -10.48
C PHE A 43 -6.27 1.94 -9.49
N ILE A 44 -5.88 3.16 -9.13
CA ILE A 44 -4.79 3.42 -8.18
C ILE A 44 -5.18 2.94 -6.78
N VAL A 45 -6.40 3.25 -6.33
CA VAL A 45 -6.93 2.84 -5.02
C VAL A 45 -7.04 1.31 -4.93
N ASN A 46 -7.41 0.64 -6.02
CA ASN A 46 -7.47 -0.82 -6.07
C ASN A 46 -6.06 -1.44 -5.92
N GLU A 47 -5.04 -0.86 -6.56
CA GLU A 47 -3.65 -1.32 -6.34
C GLU A 47 -3.16 -1.05 -4.92
N GLN A 48 -3.51 0.10 -4.33
CA GLN A 48 -3.23 0.40 -2.92
C GLN A 48 -3.90 -0.62 -1.99
N THR A 49 -5.16 -0.95 -2.25
CA THR A 49 -5.94 -1.94 -1.47
C THR A 49 -5.27 -3.31 -1.50
N LYS A 50 -4.78 -3.75 -2.66
CA LYS A 50 -4.06 -5.03 -2.77
C LYS A 50 -2.77 -5.06 -1.97
N VAL A 51 -2.01 -3.95 -1.96
CA VAL A 51 -0.81 -3.82 -1.10
C VAL A 51 -1.20 -3.89 0.38
N GLY A 52 -2.24 -3.16 0.78
CA GLY A 52 -2.79 -3.21 2.14
C GLY A 52 -3.24 -4.61 2.55
N MET A 53 -3.91 -5.37 1.68
CA MET A 53 -4.29 -6.76 1.92
C MET A 53 -3.08 -7.68 2.12
N ALA A 54 -2.00 -7.47 1.35
CA ALA A 54 -0.76 -8.24 1.53
C ALA A 54 -0.11 -7.94 2.90
N ILE A 55 -0.12 -6.69 3.33
CA ILE A 55 0.38 -6.28 4.66
C ILE A 55 -0.50 -6.86 5.78
N LYS A 56 -1.84 -6.78 5.65
CA LYS A 56 -2.77 -7.41 6.58
C LYS A 56 -2.48 -8.90 6.72
N LYS A 57 -2.31 -9.61 5.60
CA LYS A 57 -1.98 -11.04 5.60
C LYS A 57 -0.65 -11.32 6.30
N PHE A 58 0.37 -10.50 6.06
CA PHE A 58 1.64 -10.62 6.78
C PHE A 58 1.47 -10.44 8.29
N ASN A 59 0.77 -9.39 8.75
CA ASN A 59 0.54 -9.15 10.17
C ASN A 59 -0.20 -10.34 10.80
N THR A 60 -1.29 -10.80 10.17
CA THR A 60 -2.05 -11.97 10.65
C THR A 60 -1.20 -13.24 10.69
N THR A 61 -0.39 -13.51 9.65
CA THR A 61 0.50 -14.69 9.64
C THR A 61 1.60 -14.55 10.70
N PHE A 62 2.18 -13.37 10.89
CA PHE A 62 3.20 -13.11 11.90
C PHE A 62 2.67 -13.31 13.32
N GLU A 63 1.43 -12.88 13.59
CA GLU A 63 0.81 -13.02 14.91
C GLU A 63 0.38 -14.44 15.24
N ASN A 64 -0.01 -15.23 14.24
CA ASN A 64 -0.65 -16.54 14.45
C ASN A 64 0.22 -17.75 14.08
N SER A 65 1.37 -17.55 13.44
CA SER A 65 2.25 -18.63 13.00
C SER A 65 3.60 -18.58 13.70
N THR A 66 4.18 -19.74 13.99
CA THR A 66 5.59 -19.88 14.40
C THR A 66 6.47 -20.38 13.26
N ASP A 67 5.88 -20.69 12.10
CA ASP A 67 6.61 -21.13 10.91
C ASP A 67 7.25 -19.93 10.21
N THR A 68 8.56 -19.79 10.40
CA THR A 68 9.35 -18.72 9.77
C THR A 68 9.30 -18.75 8.24
N VAL A 69 9.08 -19.91 7.61
CA VAL A 69 8.95 -20.03 6.15
C VAL A 69 7.65 -19.35 5.69
N GLU A 70 6.54 -19.62 6.37
CA GLU A 70 5.24 -19.00 6.08
C GLU A 70 5.30 -17.47 6.26
N ILE A 71 5.92 -17.02 7.36
CA ILE A 71 6.08 -15.59 7.66
C ILE A 71 6.94 -14.90 6.60
N HIS A 72 8.05 -15.52 6.18
CA HIS A 72 8.88 -14.99 5.11
C HIS A 72 8.16 -14.96 3.77
N ALA A 73 7.33 -15.97 3.46
CA ALA A 73 6.52 -16.00 2.25
C ALA A 73 5.49 -14.85 2.24
N ALA A 74 4.80 -14.61 3.36
CA ALA A 74 3.86 -13.51 3.50
C ALA A 74 4.55 -12.14 3.36
N ARG A 75 5.74 -11.95 3.95
CA ARG A 75 6.56 -10.74 3.74
C ARG A 75 6.93 -10.54 2.27
N ILE A 76 7.38 -11.59 1.58
CA ILE A 76 7.73 -11.53 0.15
C ILE A 76 6.52 -11.13 -0.71
N ALA A 77 5.32 -11.58 -0.34
CA ALA A 77 4.09 -11.21 -1.03
C ALA A 77 3.84 -9.69 -1.01
N ILE A 78 4.19 -8.99 0.07
CA ILE A 78 4.10 -7.51 0.13
C ILE A 78 4.98 -6.88 -0.96
N SER A 79 6.27 -7.22 -0.98
CA SER A 79 7.21 -6.66 -1.96
C SER A 79 6.79 -6.98 -3.40
N ARG A 80 6.37 -8.23 -3.68
CA ARG A 80 5.86 -8.61 -5.00
C ARG A 80 4.63 -7.81 -5.42
N GLN A 81 3.66 -7.62 -4.53
CA GLN A 81 2.45 -6.87 -4.83
C GLN A 81 2.75 -5.37 -5.01
N ALA A 82 3.64 -4.81 -4.18
CA ALA A 82 4.08 -3.42 -4.29
C ALA A 82 4.85 -3.16 -5.60
N ASP A 83 5.78 -4.03 -5.98
CA ASP A 83 6.51 -3.94 -7.26
C ASP A 83 5.58 -4.09 -8.46
N SER A 84 4.60 -5.00 -8.38
CA SER A 84 3.55 -5.15 -9.38
C SER A 84 2.73 -3.86 -9.52
N ALA A 85 2.35 -3.23 -8.40
CA ALA A 85 1.63 -1.96 -8.40
C ALA A 85 2.47 -0.84 -9.04
N VAL A 86 3.75 -0.68 -8.67
CA VAL A 86 4.69 0.26 -9.33
C VAL A 86 4.77 0.03 -10.83
N ASN A 87 4.92 -1.23 -11.25
CA ASN A 87 4.99 -1.59 -12.67
C ASN A 87 3.70 -1.26 -13.42
N ARG A 88 2.53 -1.47 -12.80
CA ARG A 88 1.23 -1.08 -13.37
C ARG A 88 1.11 0.44 -13.46
N MET A 89 1.49 1.16 -12.40
CA MET A 89 1.51 2.63 -12.41
C MET A 89 2.39 3.16 -13.54
N ASN A 90 3.60 2.62 -13.70
CA ASN A 90 4.53 3.03 -14.76
C ASN A 90 3.93 2.90 -16.16
N LYS A 91 3.12 1.87 -16.40
CA LYS A 91 2.43 1.63 -17.68
C LYS A 91 1.16 2.47 -17.89
N MET A 92 0.65 3.16 -16.87
CA MET A 92 -0.51 4.05 -17.01
C MET A 92 -0.15 5.33 -17.76
N VAL A 93 -1.03 5.76 -18.66
CA VAL A 93 -0.94 7.10 -19.26
C VAL A 93 -1.39 8.14 -18.22
N PRO A 94 -0.71 9.30 -18.12
CA PRO A 94 -1.19 10.41 -17.31
C PRO A 94 -2.62 10.83 -17.72
N TYR A 95 -3.54 10.96 -16.76
CA TYR A 95 -4.91 11.35 -17.09
C TYR A 95 -4.95 12.83 -17.47
N LYS A 96 -5.27 13.12 -18.74
CA LYS A 96 -5.24 14.49 -19.30
C LYS A 96 -3.91 15.22 -19.02
N GLY A 97 -2.80 14.49 -19.09
CA GLY A 97 -1.45 15.02 -18.83
C GLY A 97 -1.06 15.14 -17.36
N ASP A 98 -1.98 14.91 -16.42
CA ASP A 98 -1.69 14.97 -14.98
C ASP A 98 -0.96 13.71 -14.50
N THR A 99 0.22 13.91 -13.92
CA THR A 99 1.10 12.85 -13.42
C THR A 99 1.14 12.76 -11.90
N SER A 100 0.55 13.73 -11.19
CA SER A 100 0.81 13.93 -9.75
C SER A 100 0.32 12.77 -8.91
N LEU A 101 -0.92 12.28 -9.16
CA LEU A 101 -1.47 11.15 -8.42
C LEU A 101 -0.68 9.85 -8.69
N LYS A 102 -0.37 9.55 -9.95
CA LYS A 102 0.46 8.38 -10.32
C LYS A 102 1.85 8.43 -9.69
N LYS A 103 2.52 9.59 -9.70
CA LYS A 103 3.87 9.72 -9.12
C LYS A 103 3.86 9.45 -7.62
N ASN A 104 2.89 10.00 -6.88
CA ASN A 104 2.77 9.75 -5.45
C ASN A 104 2.38 8.30 -5.15
N ALA A 105 1.53 7.67 -5.97
CA ALA A 105 1.24 6.24 -5.87
C ALA A 105 2.50 5.38 -6.03
N ILE A 106 3.34 5.68 -7.04
CA ILE A 106 4.63 5.00 -7.25
C ILE A 106 5.53 5.14 -6.03
N SER A 107 5.64 6.35 -5.47
CA SER A 107 6.45 6.60 -4.27
C SER A 107 5.96 5.77 -3.07
N LEU A 108 4.65 5.74 -2.82
CA LEU A 108 4.05 4.97 -1.73
C LEU A 108 4.27 3.47 -1.90
N PHE A 109 3.98 2.91 -3.09
CA PHE A 109 4.21 1.48 -3.35
C PHE A 109 5.70 1.13 -3.29
N GLY A 110 6.57 2.00 -3.80
CA GLY A 110 8.02 1.83 -3.70
C GLY A 110 8.52 1.81 -2.25
N PHE A 111 7.91 2.62 -1.37
CA PHE A 111 8.19 2.58 0.07
C PHE A 111 7.84 1.20 0.66
N TYR A 112 6.63 0.68 0.40
CA TYR A 112 6.21 -0.63 0.90
C TYR A 112 7.08 -1.79 0.39
N SER A 113 7.51 -1.74 -0.88
CA SER A 113 8.44 -2.75 -1.40
C SER A 113 9.79 -2.73 -0.66
N LYS A 114 10.33 -1.52 -0.41
CA LYS A 114 11.60 -1.35 0.31
C LYS A 114 11.53 -1.87 1.74
N ILE A 115 10.54 -1.45 2.53
CA ILE A 115 10.44 -1.86 3.94
C ILE A 115 10.17 -3.36 4.07
N ALA A 116 9.39 -3.95 3.15
CA ALA A 116 9.19 -5.39 3.11
C ALA A 116 10.50 -6.12 2.81
N GLY A 117 11.32 -5.57 1.90
CA GLY A 117 12.60 -6.13 1.47
C GLY A 117 13.69 -6.16 2.55
N LYS A 118 13.75 -5.12 3.39
CA LYS A 118 14.83 -4.91 4.36
C LYS A 118 14.33 -4.94 5.80
N GLU A 119 13.52 -3.96 6.21
CA GLU A 119 13.16 -3.76 7.61
C GLU A 119 12.28 -4.88 8.15
N TYR A 120 11.27 -5.35 7.40
CA TYR A 120 10.45 -6.50 7.83
C TYR A 120 11.25 -7.81 7.83
N LYS A 121 12.25 -7.94 6.95
CA LYS A 121 13.17 -9.09 6.99
C LYS A 121 14.00 -9.07 8.28
N GLN A 122 14.54 -7.91 8.64
CA GLN A 122 15.27 -7.71 9.89
C GLN A 122 14.38 -7.94 11.11
N PHE A 123 13.13 -7.46 11.06
CA PHE A 123 12.13 -7.64 12.11
C PHE A 123 11.93 -9.13 12.43
N ILE A 124 11.69 -9.95 11.41
CA ILE A 124 11.53 -11.41 11.57
C ILE A 124 12.80 -12.02 12.19
N TRP A 125 13.98 -11.65 11.70
CA TRP A 125 15.25 -12.19 12.22
C TRP A 125 15.45 -11.86 13.70
N ILE A 126 15.21 -10.61 14.13
CA ILE A 126 15.34 -10.21 15.54
C ILE A 126 14.34 -10.98 16.40
N PHE A 127 13.08 -11.04 15.99
CA PHE A 127 12.02 -11.67 16.75
C PHE A 127 12.33 -13.15 17.06
N PHE A 128 12.77 -13.90 16.04
CA PHE A 128 13.08 -15.33 16.16
C PHE A 128 14.51 -15.64 16.59
N SER A 129 15.38 -14.63 16.78
CA SER A 129 16.76 -14.85 17.20
C SER A 129 16.85 -15.52 18.58
N LYS A 130 17.70 -16.53 18.74
CA LYS A 130 18.01 -17.15 20.04
C LYS A 130 19.16 -16.45 20.78
N GLU A 131 19.86 -15.54 20.10
CA GLU A 131 21.06 -14.88 20.59
C GLU A 131 20.75 -13.60 21.38
N LYS A 132 19.54 -13.04 21.20
CA LYS A 132 19.11 -11.79 21.81
C LYS A 132 18.21 -12.03 23.01
N THR A 133 18.43 -11.25 24.08
CA THR A 133 17.52 -11.21 25.22
C THR A 133 16.17 -10.60 24.82
N THR A 134 15.13 -10.85 25.62
CA THR A 134 13.81 -10.25 25.41
C THR A 134 13.87 -8.72 25.36
N GLU A 135 14.68 -8.10 26.21
CA GLU A 135 14.83 -6.65 26.26
C GLU A 135 15.52 -6.09 25.01
N GLN A 136 16.60 -6.74 24.54
CA GLN A 136 17.28 -6.37 23.30
C GLN A 136 16.34 -6.46 22.10
N LYS A 137 15.57 -7.56 22.00
CA LYS A 137 14.56 -7.71 20.95
C LYS A 137 13.53 -6.60 21.02
N SER A 138 12.95 -6.35 22.19
CA SER A 138 11.91 -5.33 22.38
C SER A 138 12.39 -3.96 21.90
N LYS A 139 13.60 -3.55 22.31
CA LYS A 139 14.20 -2.28 21.90
C LYS A 139 14.40 -2.21 20.38
N GLU A 140 15.10 -3.19 19.79
CA GLU A 140 15.41 -3.15 18.35
C GLU A 140 14.17 -3.22 17.47
N LEU A 141 13.16 -4.01 17.87
CA LEU A 141 11.89 -4.09 17.15
C LEU A 141 11.10 -2.78 17.26
N GLN A 142 11.11 -2.13 18.42
CA GLN A 142 10.46 -0.83 18.61
C GLN A 142 11.14 0.26 17.77
N ASP A 143 12.48 0.27 17.70
CA ASP A 143 13.23 1.21 16.86
C ASP A 143 12.86 1.06 15.38
N ILE A 144 12.74 -0.18 14.88
CA ILE A 144 12.30 -0.45 13.51
C ILE A 144 10.86 0.06 13.28
N VAL A 145 9.94 -0.23 14.20
CA VAL A 145 8.54 0.20 14.07
C VAL A 145 8.42 1.72 14.05
N ASN A 146 9.14 2.40 14.94
CA ASN A 146 9.12 3.86 15.04
C ASN A 146 9.66 4.51 13.75
N ASP A 147 10.80 4.01 13.24
CA ASP A 147 11.40 4.52 12.00
C ASP A 147 10.49 4.32 10.78
N ILE A 148 9.90 3.13 10.63
CA ILE A 148 8.93 2.86 9.56
C ILE A 148 7.73 3.79 9.67
N THR A 149 7.16 3.92 10.88
CA THR A 149 5.96 4.72 11.12
C THR A 149 6.19 6.20 10.76
N GLU A 150 7.34 6.76 11.13
CA GLU A 150 7.64 8.16 10.82
C GLU A 150 7.83 8.39 9.32
N ARG A 151 8.49 7.46 8.63
CA ARG A 151 8.65 7.54 7.17
C ARG A 151 7.34 7.31 6.43
N GLU A 152 6.49 6.38 6.88
CA GLU A 152 5.19 6.06 6.28
C GLU A 152 4.27 7.29 6.21
N LYS A 153 4.20 8.07 7.31
CA LYS A 153 3.41 9.33 7.37
C LYS A 153 3.65 10.26 6.19
N ILE A 154 4.91 10.38 5.75
CA ILE A 154 5.29 11.26 4.64
C ILE A 154 4.67 10.75 3.33
N TYR A 155 4.79 9.45 3.06
CA TYR A 155 4.25 8.86 1.83
C TYR A 155 2.72 8.85 1.83
N ASP A 156 2.09 8.57 2.97
CA ASP A 156 0.63 8.59 3.12
C ASP A 156 0.07 10.00 2.95
N SER A 157 0.66 11.02 3.60
CA SER A 157 0.22 12.41 3.44
C SER A 157 0.35 12.88 2.00
N ASN A 158 1.49 12.63 1.36
CA ASN A 158 1.73 13.01 -0.03
C ASN A 158 0.74 12.33 -0.99
N PHE A 159 0.43 11.06 -0.77
CA PHE A 159 -0.55 10.33 -1.58
C PHE A 159 -1.97 10.87 -1.37
N LEU A 160 -2.39 11.07 -0.12
CA LEU A 160 -3.71 11.60 0.24
C LEU A 160 -3.93 13.01 -0.32
N GLU A 161 -2.93 13.89 -0.19
CA GLU A 161 -2.97 15.24 -0.75
C GLU A 161 -3.05 15.22 -2.27
N ALA A 162 -2.26 14.37 -2.94
CA ALA A 162 -2.34 14.21 -4.39
C ALA A 162 -3.70 13.67 -4.84
N GLN A 163 -4.31 12.76 -4.08
CA GLN A 163 -5.64 12.22 -4.36
C GLN A 163 -6.72 13.29 -4.21
N LYS A 164 -6.67 14.07 -3.12
CA LYS A 164 -7.58 15.22 -2.91
C LYS A 164 -7.44 16.26 -4.03
N ALA A 165 -6.21 16.64 -4.37
CA ALA A 165 -5.96 17.59 -5.45
C ALA A 165 -6.47 17.09 -6.80
N PHE A 166 -6.24 15.81 -7.11
CA PHE A 166 -6.76 15.18 -8.32
C PHE A 166 -8.30 15.16 -8.33
N ALA A 167 -8.93 14.83 -7.20
CA ALA A 167 -10.36 14.81 -7.07
C ALA A 167 -10.98 16.20 -7.26
N THR A 168 -10.44 17.23 -6.62
CA THR A 168 -10.86 18.62 -6.82
C THR A 168 -10.71 19.04 -8.27
N LYS A 169 -9.55 18.78 -8.89
CA LYS A 169 -9.26 19.18 -10.27
C LYS A 169 -10.20 18.56 -11.30
N TYR A 170 -10.66 17.33 -11.05
CA TYR A 170 -11.52 16.59 -11.97
C TYR A 170 -12.96 16.39 -11.47
N ASN A 171 -13.39 17.17 -10.47
CA ASN A 171 -14.73 17.16 -9.89
C ASN A 171 -15.20 15.75 -9.46
N ILE A 172 -14.31 15.00 -8.80
CA ILE A 172 -14.58 13.67 -8.27
C ILE A 172 -15.01 13.80 -6.81
N LYS A 173 -16.06 13.07 -6.41
CA LYS A 173 -16.42 12.95 -5.01
C LYS A 173 -15.63 11.80 -4.38
N LEU A 174 -14.91 12.12 -3.33
CA LEU A 174 -14.18 11.16 -2.51
C LEU A 174 -15.08 10.59 -1.41
N THR A 175 -15.06 9.28 -1.24
CA THR A 175 -15.81 8.53 -0.22
C THR A 175 -14.90 7.51 0.46
N GLU A 176 -15.09 7.24 1.74
CA GLU A 176 -14.32 6.21 2.45
C GLU A 176 -14.52 4.85 1.78
N ASN A 177 -13.44 4.10 1.61
CA ASN A 177 -13.44 2.73 1.12
C ASN A 177 -13.75 1.76 2.27
N GLU A 178 -14.31 0.60 1.92
CA GLU A 178 -14.69 -0.44 2.89
C GLU A 178 -13.49 -1.16 3.51
N PHE A 179 -12.31 -1.09 2.90
CA PHE A 179 -11.12 -1.71 3.46
C PHE A 179 -10.68 -0.99 4.73
N LYS A 180 -10.70 -1.71 5.84
CA LYS A 180 -10.20 -1.29 7.14
C LYS A 180 -9.14 -2.29 7.62
N MET A 181 -8.03 -1.75 8.14
CA MET A 181 -7.15 -2.53 9.00
C MET A 181 -7.85 -2.66 10.36
N ASP A 182 -8.00 -3.88 10.85
CA ASP A 182 -8.58 -4.10 12.18
C ASP A 182 -7.64 -3.45 13.20
N GLN A 183 -8.15 -2.49 13.99
CA GLN A 183 -7.40 -1.78 15.02
C GLN A 183 -7.22 -2.64 16.27
#